data_AF-A0A4V1V5L5-F1
#
_entry.id   AF-A0A4V1V5L5-F1
#
_cell.length_a   1.000
_cell.length_b   1.000
_cell.length_c   1.000
_cell.angle_alpha   90.00
_cell.angle_beta   90.00
_cell.angle_gamma   90.00
#
_symmetry.space_group_name_H-M   'P 1'
#
loop_
_entity.id
_entity.type
_entity.pdbx_description
1 polymer ?
#
loop_
_entity_poly.entity_id
_entity_poly.type
_entity_poly.pdbx_seq_one_letter_code
_entity_poly.pdbx_strand_id
1 'polypeptide(L)'
;MSSTTTEPGKARACRNPLAKITADQLRPLWEGKISTDKIGAAFGVTGQAVRGKAKRLGLGKRSGRSRQFMSDEEFTRLWMAGVRSKDISRLGGYTHKNAVYRRRIILGLPPRTRGTETSRARTGGWKETITLEEYREQQLGEAMAAAARSSK
;
A
#
# COMPACT_ATOMS: atom_id res chain seq x y z
N MET A 1 28.01 42.77 7.67
CA MET A 1 27.39 42.48 8.98
C MET A 1 25.96 42.04 8.72
N SER A 2 25.73 40.73 8.58
CA SER A 2 24.42 40.18 8.21
C SER A 2 23.74 39.66 9.47
N SER A 3 22.72 40.38 9.95
CA SER A 3 21.94 40.01 11.11
C SER A 3 20.98 38.87 10.74
N THR A 4 21.27 37.65 11.19
CA THR A 4 20.29 36.56 11.19
C THR A 4 19.31 36.77 12.34
N THR A 5 18.13 37.28 12.01
CA THR A 5 16.95 37.29 12.89
C THR A 5 16.55 35.85 13.19
N THR A 6 16.92 35.37 14.37
CA THR A 6 16.45 34.13 14.97
C THR A 6 14.97 34.30 15.33
N GLU A 7 14.07 33.62 14.64
CA GLU A 7 12.65 33.56 15.00
C GLU A 7 12.49 32.94 16.41
N PRO A 8 11.81 33.62 17.34
CA PRO A 8 11.58 33.10 18.67
C PRO A 8 10.62 31.91 18.63
N GLY A 9 11.03 30.84 19.32
CA GLY A 9 10.31 29.59 19.45
C GLY A 9 8.84 29.79 19.80
N LYS A 10 7.99 29.15 18.99
CA LYS A 10 6.55 28.96 19.15
C LYS A 10 6.18 28.75 20.64
N ALA A 11 5.60 29.78 21.24
CA ALA A 11 5.09 29.74 22.61
C ALA A 11 4.13 28.56 22.80
N ARG A 12 4.44 27.68 23.78
CA ARG A 12 3.53 26.64 24.26
C ARG A 12 2.42 27.29 25.09
N ALA A 13 1.36 27.74 24.44
CA ALA A 13 0.09 27.95 25.12
C ALA A 13 -0.61 26.59 25.25
N CYS A 14 -0.53 25.99 26.44
CA CYS A 14 -1.17 24.74 26.83
C CYS A 14 -2.70 24.86 26.89
N ARG A 15 -3.36 25.14 25.76
CA ARG A 15 -4.81 24.96 25.62
C ARG A 15 -4.99 23.80 24.64
N ASN A 16 -5.12 22.58 25.15
CA ASN A 16 -5.28 21.38 24.33
C ASN A 16 -6.56 21.53 23.48
N PRO A 17 -6.46 21.81 22.16
CA PRO A 17 -7.64 22.10 21.34
C PRO A 17 -8.55 20.88 21.22
N LEU A 18 -8.00 19.69 21.46
CA LEU A 18 -8.69 18.41 21.42
C LEU A 18 -9.38 18.04 22.74
N ALA A 19 -9.28 18.87 23.79
CA ALA A 19 -9.92 18.58 25.07
C ALA A 19 -11.45 18.50 24.93
N LYS A 20 -12.05 19.42 24.16
CA LYS A 20 -13.50 19.55 24.00
C LYS A 20 -14.12 18.65 22.91
N ILE A 21 -13.30 17.99 22.10
CA ILE A 21 -13.81 17.15 21.00
C ILE A 21 -14.33 15.82 21.58
N THR A 22 -15.60 15.53 21.29
CA THR A 22 -16.28 14.27 21.65
C THR A 22 -16.10 13.21 20.57
N ALA A 23 -16.37 11.94 20.92
CA ALA A 23 -16.31 10.83 19.98
C ALA A 23 -17.27 11.04 18.80
N ASP A 24 -18.45 11.61 19.03
CA ASP A 24 -19.47 11.82 18.00
C ASP A 24 -19.06 12.82 16.92
N GLN A 25 -18.29 13.85 17.31
CA GLN A 25 -17.76 14.83 16.36
C GLN A 25 -16.60 14.25 15.53
N LEU A 26 -15.78 13.39 16.13
CA LEU A 26 -14.59 12.85 15.47
C LEU A 26 -14.89 11.61 14.61
N ARG A 27 -15.85 10.78 15.00
CA ARG A 27 -16.22 9.51 14.34
C ARG A 27 -16.53 9.64 12.84
N PRO A 28 -17.41 10.55 12.37
CA PRO A 28 -17.72 10.66 10.94
C PRO A 28 -16.49 11.08 10.11
N LEU A 29 -15.63 11.94 10.68
CA LEU A 29 -14.38 12.35 10.03
C LEU A 29 -13.33 11.22 10.04
N TRP A 30 -13.33 10.39 11.08
CA TRP A 30 -12.39 9.29 11.27
C TRP A 30 -12.68 8.11 10.34
N GLU A 31 -13.95 7.78 10.13
CA GLU A 31 -14.40 6.72 9.23
C GLU A 31 -14.39 7.17 7.76
N GLY A 32 -14.48 8.47 7.51
CA GLY A 32 -14.41 9.04 6.16
C GLY A 32 -13.05 8.89 5.47
N LYS A 33 -13.02 9.24 4.17
CA LYS A 33 -11.81 9.21 3.32
C LYS A 33 -10.83 10.38 3.55
N ILE A 34 -11.08 11.23 4.55
CA ILE A 34 -10.29 12.44 4.80
C ILE A 34 -8.97 12.08 5.50
N SER A 35 -7.83 12.53 4.99
CA SER A 35 -6.54 12.27 5.62
C SER A 35 -6.47 12.84 7.05
N THR A 36 -5.70 12.20 7.93
CA THR A 36 -5.61 12.65 9.32
C THR A 36 -4.97 14.03 9.45
N ASP A 37 -4.12 14.41 8.50
CA ASP A 37 -3.50 15.74 8.45
C ASP A 37 -4.52 16.82 8.07
N LYS A 38 -5.45 16.53 7.15
CA LYS A 38 -6.56 17.44 6.82
C LYS A 38 -7.53 17.60 7.99
N ILE A 39 -7.82 16.50 8.70
CA ILE A 39 -8.62 16.56 9.94
C ILE A 39 -7.90 17.42 10.97
N GLY A 40 -6.59 17.21 11.16
CA GLY A 40 -5.79 18.02 12.09
C GLY A 40 -5.79 19.51 11.74
N ALA A 41 -5.60 19.84 10.45
CA ALA A 41 -5.63 21.22 9.97
C ALA A 41 -6.96 21.91 10.27
N ALA A 42 -8.09 21.22 10.11
CA ALA A 42 -9.42 21.75 10.45
C ALA A 42 -9.57 22.09 11.94
N PHE A 43 -8.87 21.36 12.82
CA PHE A 43 -8.88 21.58 14.28
C PHE A 43 -7.66 22.39 14.78
N GLY A 44 -6.80 22.88 13.89
CA GLY A 44 -5.58 23.60 14.26
C GLY A 44 -4.54 22.75 15.01
N VAL A 45 -4.57 21.42 14.84
CA VAL A 45 -3.63 20.48 15.49
C VAL A 45 -2.88 19.62 14.49
N THR A 46 -1.84 18.96 14.95
CA THR A 46 -1.14 17.95 14.15
C THR A 46 -2.02 16.71 13.97
N GLY A 47 -1.90 16.03 12.83
CA GLY A 47 -2.59 14.76 12.59
C GLY A 47 -2.25 13.70 13.64
N GLN A 48 -1.05 13.74 14.22
CA GLN A 48 -0.64 12.86 15.31
C GLN A 48 -1.48 13.05 16.59
N ALA A 49 -1.82 14.31 16.93
CA ALA A 49 -2.67 14.61 18.07
C ALA A 49 -4.09 14.05 17.88
N VAL A 50 -4.62 14.14 16.64
CA VAL A 50 -5.91 13.53 16.27
C VAL A 50 -5.88 12.00 16.43
N ARG A 51 -4.82 11.32 15.98
CA ARG A 51 -4.66 9.86 16.19
C ARG A 51 -4.64 9.50 17.68
N GLY A 52 -3.91 10.27 18.47
CA GLY A 52 -3.83 10.08 19.92
C GLY A 52 -5.20 10.24 20.60
N LYS A 53 -5.98 11.27 20.21
CA LYS A 53 -7.33 11.49 20.74
C LYS A 53 -8.29 10.38 20.30
N ALA A 54 -8.26 9.96 19.04
CA ALA A 54 -9.09 8.87 18.54
C ALA A 54 -8.87 7.56 19.32
N LYS A 55 -7.60 7.21 19.61
CA LYS A 55 -7.27 6.05 20.45
C LYS A 55 -7.85 6.17 21.87
N ARG A 56 -7.77 7.36 22.50
CA ARG A 56 -8.34 7.58 23.85
C ARG A 56 -9.87 7.52 23.86
N LEU A 57 -10.51 7.87 22.75
CA LEU A 57 -11.96 7.81 22.58
C LEU A 57 -12.46 6.41 22.17
N GLY A 58 -11.58 5.41 22.08
CA GLY A 58 -11.97 4.06 21.65
C GLY A 58 -12.30 3.94 20.16
N LEU A 59 -11.99 4.96 19.35
CA LEU A 59 -12.14 4.87 17.90
C LEU A 59 -11.08 3.89 17.39
N GLY A 60 -11.53 2.79 16.80
CA GLY A 60 -10.67 1.72 16.28
C GLY A 60 -9.66 2.22 15.25
N LYS A 61 -8.74 1.34 14.86
CA LYS A 61 -7.72 1.66 13.85
C LYS A 61 -8.42 2.05 12.54
N ARG A 62 -8.08 3.22 11.97
CA ARG A 62 -8.58 3.57 10.62
C ARG A 62 -8.17 2.49 9.65
N SER A 63 -9.11 2.06 8.81
CA SER A 63 -8.85 1.28 7.61
C SER A 63 -8.14 2.18 6.59
N GLY A 64 -6.90 2.57 6.87
CA GLY A 64 -6.07 3.25 5.90
C GLY A 64 -5.84 2.31 4.72
N ARG A 65 -6.27 2.71 3.52
CA ARG A 65 -5.85 2.02 2.30
C ARG A 65 -4.33 2.11 2.26
N SER A 66 -3.64 0.96 2.24
CA SER A 66 -2.22 0.93 1.92
C SER A 66 -2.03 1.69 0.60
N ARG A 67 -0.95 2.46 0.46
CA ARG A 67 -0.62 3.09 -0.83
C ARG A 67 -0.68 2.01 -1.90
N GLN A 68 -1.63 2.13 -2.82
CA GLN A 68 -1.79 1.25 -3.96
C GLN A 68 -0.95 1.86 -5.08
N PHE A 69 0.15 1.19 -5.43
CA PHE A 69 1.07 1.67 -6.46
C PHE A 69 0.78 1.08 -7.86
N MET A 70 -0.26 0.27 -7.95
CA MET A 70 -0.72 -0.47 -9.12
C MET A 70 -2.22 -0.72 -8.95
N SER A 71 -2.98 -0.94 -10.02
CA SER A 71 -4.40 -1.32 -9.92
C SER A 71 -4.56 -2.71 -9.29
N ASP A 72 -5.75 -3.01 -8.78
CA ASP A 72 -6.03 -4.32 -8.16
C ASP A 72 -6.14 -5.41 -9.24
N GLU A 73 -6.63 -5.06 -10.43
CA GLU A 73 -6.77 -5.94 -11.59
C GLU A 73 -5.40 -6.37 -12.16
N GLU A 74 -4.51 -5.41 -12.37
CA GLU A 74 -3.17 -5.67 -12.90
C GLU A 74 -2.36 -6.52 -11.91
N PHE A 75 -2.45 -6.20 -10.61
CA PHE A 75 -1.81 -6.99 -9.57
C PHE A 75 -2.31 -8.44 -9.56
N THR A 76 -3.62 -8.64 -9.66
CA THR A 76 -4.24 -9.97 -9.67
C THR A 76 -3.78 -10.77 -10.88
N ARG A 77 -3.75 -10.15 -12.07
CA ARG A 77 -3.26 -10.80 -13.30
C ARG A 77 -1.81 -11.26 -13.16
N LEU A 78 -0.91 -10.38 -12.71
CA LEU A 78 0.50 -10.73 -12.49
C LEU A 78 0.68 -11.79 -11.41
N TRP A 79 -0.13 -11.75 -10.35
CA TRP A 79 -0.06 -12.74 -9.28
C TRP A 79 -0.44 -14.13 -9.78
N MET A 80 -1.58 -14.24 -10.47
CA MET A 80 -2.11 -15.50 -11.01
C MET A 80 -1.26 -16.08 -12.13
N ALA A 81 -0.64 -15.23 -12.95
CA ALA A 81 0.34 -15.67 -13.95
C ALA A 81 1.65 -16.18 -13.34
N GLY A 82 1.83 -16.10 -12.01
CA GLY A 82 3.02 -16.62 -11.35
C GLY A 82 4.22 -15.66 -11.34
N VAL A 83 4.09 -14.42 -11.82
CA VAL A 83 5.22 -13.48 -11.92
C VAL A 83 5.93 -13.31 -10.57
N ARG A 84 7.27 -13.41 -10.53
CA ARG A 84 8.06 -13.28 -9.29
C ARG A 84 7.70 -12.03 -8.50
N SER A 85 7.52 -12.16 -7.18
CA SER A 85 7.15 -11.02 -6.32
C SER A 85 8.17 -9.88 -6.33
N LYS A 86 9.45 -10.17 -6.62
CA LYS A 86 10.50 -9.15 -6.80
C LYS A 86 10.23 -8.30 -8.04
N ASP A 87 9.80 -8.91 -9.13
CA ASP A 87 9.53 -8.19 -10.38
C ASP A 87 8.20 -7.44 -10.30
N ILE A 88 7.17 -8.02 -9.67
CA ILE A 88 5.93 -7.30 -9.32
C ILE A 88 6.26 -6.08 -8.45
N SER A 89 7.18 -6.23 -7.47
CA SER A 89 7.55 -5.10 -6.61
C SER A 89 8.24 -3.97 -7.37
N ARG A 90 9.11 -4.31 -8.33
CA ARG A 90 9.81 -3.33 -9.17
C ARG A 90 8.85 -2.63 -10.14
N LEU A 91 8.00 -3.40 -10.82
CA LEU A 91 7.02 -2.87 -11.78
C LEU A 91 6.04 -1.93 -11.09
N GLY A 92 5.48 -2.36 -9.95
CA GLY A 92 4.54 -1.56 -9.18
C GLY A 92 5.20 -0.58 -8.21
N GLY A 93 6.49 -0.24 -8.32
CA GLY A 93 7.13 0.78 -7.47
C GLY A 93 7.09 0.53 -5.96
N TYR A 94 6.94 -0.73 -5.52
CA TYR A 94 6.96 -1.08 -4.10
C TYR A 94 8.38 -1.11 -3.57
N THR A 95 8.59 -0.58 -2.37
CA THR A 95 9.91 -0.60 -1.70
C THR A 95 10.40 -2.02 -1.40
N HIS A 96 9.49 -2.95 -1.07
CA HIS A 96 9.87 -4.30 -0.64
C HIS A 96 8.88 -5.36 -1.14
N LYS A 97 9.39 -6.58 -1.40
CA LYS A 97 8.58 -7.76 -1.75
C LYS A 97 7.49 -8.08 -0.72
N ASN A 98 7.71 -7.76 0.56
CA ASN A 98 6.72 -7.97 1.62
C ASN A 98 5.44 -7.13 1.43
N ALA A 99 5.53 -5.98 0.75
CA ALA A 99 4.36 -5.18 0.41
C ALA A 99 3.45 -5.94 -0.58
N VAL A 100 4.04 -6.65 -1.55
CA VAL A 100 3.33 -7.55 -2.48
C VAL A 100 2.61 -8.66 -1.72
N TYR A 101 3.28 -9.33 -0.77
CA TYR A 101 2.66 -10.38 0.05
C TYR A 101 1.47 -9.87 0.89
N ARG A 102 1.59 -8.68 1.47
CA ARG A 102 0.49 -8.04 2.22
C ARG A 102 -0.66 -7.68 1.29
N ARG A 103 -0.37 -7.16 0.10
CA ARG A 103 -1.39 -6.84 -0.90
C ARG A 103 -2.17 -8.08 -1.34
N ARG A 104 -1.48 -9.22 -1.53
CA ARG A 104 -2.15 -10.51 -1.75
C ARG A 104 -3.14 -10.86 -0.64
N ILE A 105 -2.79 -10.68 0.65
CA ILE A 105 -3.73 -10.96 1.76
C ILE A 105 -4.96 -10.05 1.67
N ILE A 106 -4.74 -8.76 1.40
CA ILE A 106 -5.81 -7.76 1.29
C ILE A 106 -6.78 -8.12 0.17
N LEU A 107 -6.27 -8.66 -0.94
CA LEU A 107 -7.07 -9.09 -2.09
C LEU A 107 -7.61 -10.52 -1.98
N GLY A 108 -7.30 -11.25 -0.90
CA GLY A 108 -7.75 -12.64 -0.71
C GLY A 108 -7.17 -13.64 -1.72
N LEU A 109 -6.04 -13.32 -2.38
CA LEU A 109 -5.45 -14.19 -3.39
C LEU A 109 -4.74 -15.40 -2.75
N PRO A 110 -4.75 -16.57 -3.41
CA PRO A 110 -4.15 -17.77 -2.86
C PRO A 110 -2.63 -17.61 -2.66
N PRO A 111 -2.06 -18.22 -1.60
CA PRO A 111 -0.61 -18.32 -1.46
C PRO A 111 -0.03 -19.23 -2.55
N ARG A 112 1.16 -18.90 -3.05
CA ARG A 112 1.90 -19.76 -3.98
C ARG A 112 2.46 -20.98 -3.26
N THR A 113 2.68 -22.07 -3.98
CA THR A 113 3.20 -23.32 -3.41
C THR A 113 4.73 -23.31 -3.36
N ARG A 114 5.31 -23.64 -2.20
CA ARG A 114 6.76 -23.87 -2.09
C ARG A 114 7.11 -25.21 -2.72
N GLY A 115 8.17 -25.24 -3.52
CA GLY A 115 8.70 -26.50 -4.02
C GLY A 115 9.39 -27.28 -2.92
N THR A 116 8.92 -28.51 -2.68
CA THR A 116 9.59 -29.51 -1.84
C THR A 116 10.62 -30.34 -2.62
N GLU A 117 10.62 -30.25 -3.95
CA GLU A 117 11.51 -31.03 -4.79
C GLU A 117 12.95 -30.54 -4.65
N THR A 118 13.71 -31.36 -3.93
CA THR A 118 15.16 -31.28 -3.80
C THR A 118 15.81 -31.90 -5.04
N SER A 119 15.41 -31.48 -6.24
CA SER A 119 16.11 -31.90 -7.47
C SER A 119 17.22 -30.88 -7.77
N ARG A 120 18.43 -31.43 -7.96
CA ARG A 120 19.70 -30.75 -8.13
C ARG A 120 19.60 -29.53 -9.07
N ALA A 121 19.60 -28.32 -8.50
CA ALA A 121 20.04 -27.01 -9.04
C ALA A 121 19.26 -25.81 -8.46
N ARG A 122 18.11 -26.00 -7.80
CA ARG A 122 17.30 -24.88 -7.26
C ARG A 122 16.75 -25.18 -5.87
N THR A 123 17.61 -25.18 -4.87
CA THR A 123 17.24 -25.28 -3.45
C THR A 123 16.24 -24.18 -3.07
N GLY A 124 15.01 -24.55 -2.71
CA GLY A 124 14.03 -23.67 -2.03
C GLY A 124 13.21 -22.70 -2.90
N GLY A 125 13.09 -22.96 -4.20
CA GLY A 125 12.30 -22.12 -5.12
C GLY A 125 10.77 -22.26 -4.98
N TRP A 126 10.04 -21.21 -5.37
CA TRP A 126 8.58 -21.29 -5.55
C TRP A 126 8.28 -22.01 -6.88
N LYS A 127 7.36 -22.99 -6.87
CA LYS A 127 7.08 -23.84 -8.05
C LYS A 127 6.51 -23.06 -9.23
N GLU A 128 5.74 -22.02 -8.95
CA GLU A 128 4.90 -21.31 -9.94
C GLU A 128 5.52 -20.00 -10.44
N THR A 129 6.84 -19.78 -10.28
CA THR A 129 7.41 -18.44 -10.54
C THR A 129 8.12 -18.24 -11.87
N ILE A 130 7.47 -17.52 -12.78
CA ILE A 130 8.06 -16.96 -14.01
C ILE A 130 8.59 -15.54 -13.79
N THR A 131 9.56 -15.12 -14.59
CA THR A 131 10.07 -13.75 -14.64
C THR A 131 9.08 -12.82 -15.35
N LEU A 132 9.25 -11.51 -15.17
CA LEU A 132 8.42 -10.53 -15.87
C LEU A 132 8.66 -10.53 -17.38
N GLU A 133 9.86 -10.90 -17.83
CA GLU A 133 10.22 -11.00 -19.24
C GLU A 133 9.52 -12.20 -19.90
N GLU A 134 9.64 -13.40 -19.31
CA GLU A 134 8.91 -14.59 -19.76
C GLU A 134 7.39 -14.35 -19.83
N TYR A 135 6.84 -13.60 -18.86
CA TYR A 135 5.43 -13.20 -18.88
C TYR A 135 5.09 -12.29 -20.08
N ARG A 136 5.97 -11.34 -20.42
CA ARG A 136 5.76 -10.45 -21.58
C ARG A 136 5.84 -11.22 -22.90
N GLU A 137 6.78 -12.16 -23.01
CA GLU A 137 6.90 -13.04 -24.17
C GLU A 137 5.64 -13.89 -24.35
N GLN A 138 5.10 -14.46 -23.27
CA GLN A 138 3.84 -15.20 -23.30
C GLN A 138 2.68 -14.33 -23.80
N GLN A 139 2.54 -13.10 -23.26
CA GLN A 139 1.49 -12.17 -23.68
C GLN A 139 1.63 -11.77 -25.16
N LEU A 140 2.85 -11.59 -25.65
CA LEU A 140 3.10 -11.30 -27.06
C LEU A 140 2.70 -12.48 -27.96
N GLY A 141 3.05 -13.71 -27.56
CA GLY A 141 2.66 -14.92 -28.28
C GLY A 141 1.14 -15.10 -28.36
N GLU A 142 0.43 -14.86 -27.24
CA GLU A 142 -1.03 -14.90 -27.18
C GLU A 142 -1.67 -13.83 -28.09
N ALA A 143 -1.13 -12.62 -28.10
CA ALA A 143 -1.60 -11.53 -28.95
C ALA A 143 -1.39 -11.82 -30.44
N MET A 144 -0.23 -12.34 -30.82
CA MET A 144 0.05 -12.73 -32.21
C MET A 144 -0.87 -13.87 -32.66
N ALA A 145 -1.09 -14.89 -31.82
CA ALA A 145 -2.00 -15.98 -32.11
C ALA A 145 -3.47 -15.53 -32.21
N ALA A 146 -3.88 -14.53 -31.42
CA ALA A 146 -5.20 -13.92 -31.54
C ALA A 146 -5.35 -13.15 -32.86
N ALA A 147 -4.38 -12.32 -33.22
CA ALA A 147 -4.39 -11.57 -34.48
C ALA A 147 -4.45 -12.50 -35.71
N ALA A 148 -3.67 -13.58 -35.69
CA ALA A 148 -3.70 -14.59 -36.76
C ALA A 148 -5.08 -15.27 -36.92
N ARG A 149 -5.82 -15.47 -35.81
CA ARG A 149 -7.18 -16.03 -35.83
C ARG A 149 -8.22 -15.04 -36.35
N SER A 150 -8.07 -13.76 -36.04
CA SER A 150 -8.99 -12.71 -36.48
C SER A 150 -8.81 -12.31 -37.96
N SER A 151 -7.69 -12.69 -38.57
CA SER A 151 -7.39 -12.38 -39.98
C SER A 151 -7.94 -13.43 -40.98
N LYS A 152 -8.65 -14.45 -40.49
CA LYS A 152 -9.20 -15.55 -41.30
C LYS A 152 -10.72 -15.47 -41.31
#